data_AF-A0A1Y5KK28-F1
#
_entry.id   AF-A0A1Y5KK28-F1
#
_cell.length_a   1.000
_cell.length_b   1.000
_cell.length_c   1.000
_cell.angle_alpha   90.00
_cell.angle_beta   90.00
_cell.angle_gamma   90.00
#
_symmetry.space_group_name_H-M   'P 1'
#
loop_
_entity.id
_entity.type
_entity.pdbx_description
1 polymer ?
#
loop_
_entity_poly.entity_id
_entity_poly.type
_entity_poly.pdbx_seq_one_letter_code
_entity_poly.pdbx_strand_id
1 'polypeptide(L)'
;MRTRFAVVMPVFIALFMWLTVAHAEGDGNTLVTLTGESSAVKVGESFTVEIKAKDVSDLYGIEFQLAYDRAKFEMKGFSMSEDYEFFGGGNEWFGQSGINYYPLIRKDIRDTERKPSVTLASFEFVSKQAGTGEIRLVSAAAVSSEQVFNEFGYKDMTEIPLTVEGSITLSITEPTTGSAVNPGPFGKVLDKPYLTQWQTQPYSVDSAQQLIKLLSDRQVVIAESAAAELPSVIDNLADWLLTISAEQWKDAAKLPELVRERLETVRELRQEAQRHRLAIAPHNDLLIDAVVLGETVKFTEPFIKLMDDYNIGIRFQLTDFSEESADKLGLYALDEKTGRWRYMANAKKDSTKNRFRLETVAYRQYAILRYDMPYRDIGHVNKQTRQAIERLSRLQLLEGKSESRFAPDDVMTRAQFAKMITLVFGLQREPYSDSFADVHAGQWHADYVAAAHKAGIIQGYNGRFAPDEAVSREQMAVMMMRAYAISGMVPEFEEKSFKDEDRIADWARSAVHQAKALGLIDDADSVLFRPSAKLTRSEAAVIFANMLDILDRAAEKGEDAA
;
A
#
# COMPACT_ATOMS: atom_id res chain seq x y z
N MET A 1 41.58 -30.61 5.30
CA MET A 1 40.40 -31.30 4.72
C MET A 1 39.16 -30.63 5.29
N ARG A 2 38.28 -29.94 4.57
CA ARG A 2 37.88 -30.04 3.17
C ARG A 2 37.82 -28.63 2.54
N THR A 3 38.58 -28.46 1.48
CA THR A 3 38.33 -27.50 0.40
C THR A 3 37.05 -27.92 -0.35
N ARG A 4 36.12 -26.99 -0.57
CA ARG A 4 35.12 -27.10 -1.65
C ARG A 4 34.90 -25.72 -2.28
N PHE A 5 35.58 -25.54 -3.42
CA PHE A 5 35.28 -24.73 -4.59
C PHE A 5 34.61 -23.36 -4.39
N ALA A 6 35.44 -22.32 -4.37
CA ALA A 6 35.19 -21.14 -5.18
C ALA A 6 35.60 -21.46 -6.63
N VAL A 7 34.88 -20.92 -7.64
CA VAL A 7 35.35 -20.49 -8.98
C VAL A 7 34.16 -20.41 -9.97
N VAL A 8 33.92 -19.19 -10.47
CA VAL A 8 33.33 -18.77 -11.77
C VAL A 8 31.83 -19.00 -12.01
N MET A 9 31.05 -17.92 -11.86
CA MET A 9 29.81 -17.73 -12.64
C MET A 9 29.37 -16.24 -12.78
N PRO A 10 30.23 -15.30 -13.25
CA PRO A 10 29.72 -14.03 -13.82
C PRO A 10 30.26 -13.76 -15.24
N VAL A 11 30.19 -14.73 -16.15
CA VAL A 11 30.71 -14.58 -17.54
C VAL A 11 29.61 -14.52 -18.61
N PHE A 12 28.41 -15.05 -18.34
CA PHE A 12 27.37 -15.21 -19.36
C PHE A 12 26.81 -13.90 -19.96
N ILE A 13 26.79 -12.79 -19.22
CA ILE A 13 26.20 -11.53 -19.70
C ILE A 13 27.18 -10.74 -20.59
N ALA A 14 28.48 -10.97 -20.48
CA ALA A 14 29.49 -10.15 -21.16
C ALA A 14 29.73 -10.54 -22.64
N LEU A 15 29.40 -11.76 -23.08
CA LEU A 15 29.60 -12.16 -24.48
C LEU A 15 28.60 -11.49 -25.44
N PHE A 16 27.37 -11.23 -25.01
CA PHE A 16 26.29 -10.87 -25.93
C PHE A 16 26.09 -9.36 -26.13
N MET A 17 26.75 -8.50 -25.36
CA MET A 17 26.55 -7.05 -25.48
C MET A 17 27.28 -6.40 -26.66
N TRP A 18 28.17 -7.10 -27.38
CA TRP A 18 29.01 -6.49 -28.42
C TRP A 18 29.20 -7.40 -29.63
N LEU A 19 28.13 -7.76 -30.36
CA LEU A 19 28.26 -8.31 -31.71
C LEU A 19 27.32 -7.60 -32.69
N THR A 20 27.93 -6.75 -33.51
CA THR A 20 27.34 -6.17 -34.72
C THR A 20 26.92 -7.29 -35.67
N VAL A 21 25.67 -7.25 -36.12
CA VAL A 21 25.06 -8.18 -37.08
C VAL A 21 25.91 -8.24 -38.36
N ALA A 22 26.62 -9.34 -38.55
CA ALA A 22 27.11 -9.80 -39.84
C ALA A 22 26.48 -11.18 -40.07
N HIS A 23 25.59 -11.27 -41.07
CA HIS A 23 25.04 -12.53 -41.53
C HIS A 23 26.17 -13.43 -42.04
N ALA A 24 26.23 -14.67 -41.56
CA ALA A 24 27.04 -15.74 -42.14
C ALA A 24 26.17 -17.00 -42.34
N GLU A 25 26.19 -17.50 -43.56
CA GLU A 25 25.55 -18.73 -44.03
C GLU A 25 26.31 -20.00 -43.56
N GLY A 26 25.55 -21.01 -43.11
CA GLY A 26 25.92 -22.45 -43.02
C GLY A 26 26.82 -22.88 -41.84
N ASP A 27 26.74 -24.08 -41.25
CA ASP A 27 26.02 -25.34 -41.52
C ASP A 27 25.72 -26.02 -40.15
N GLY A 28 25.30 -25.22 -39.17
CA GLY A 28 25.14 -25.64 -37.77
C GLY A 28 24.06 -26.71 -37.65
N ASN A 29 24.46 -27.94 -37.34
CA ASN A 29 23.55 -29.08 -37.20
C ASN A 29 22.38 -28.80 -36.25
N THR A 30 22.58 -27.93 -35.25
CA THR A 30 21.51 -27.56 -34.33
C THR A 30 20.58 -26.51 -34.95
N LEU A 31 19.34 -26.91 -35.25
CA LEU A 31 18.31 -26.05 -35.81
C LEU A 31 17.32 -25.62 -34.72
N VAL A 32 17.21 -24.31 -34.48
CA VAL A 32 16.23 -23.75 -33.54
C VAL A 32 15.02 -23.28 -34.31
N THR A 33 13.88 -23.92 -34.01
CA THR A 33 12.61 -23.69 -34.70
C THR A 33 11.52 -23.14 -33.80
N LEU A 34 10.67 -22.29 -34.38
CA LEU A 34 9.38 -21.91 -33.82
C LEU A 34 8.29 -22.83 -34.38
N THR A 35 7.54 -23.51 -33.51
CA THR A 35 6.47 -24.44 -33.90
C THR A 35 5.17 -24.10 -33.17
N GLY A 36 4.02 -24.18 -33.83
CA GLY A 36 2.71 -23.90 -33.24
C GLY A 36 1.69 -24.94 -33.63
N GLU A 37 0.67 -25.11 -32.80
CA GLU A 37 -0.32 -26.19 -32.94
C GLU A 37 -1.39 -25.91 -34.01
N SER A 38 -1.61 -24.64 -34.37
CA SER A 38 -2.64 -24.25 -35.34
C SER A 38 -2.11 -23.24 -36.35
N SER A 39 -2.66 -23.24 -37.57
CA SER A 39 -2.43 -22.23 -38.61
C SER A 39 -3.56 -21.19 -38.69
N ALA A 40 -4.66 -21.42 -37.96
CA ALA A 40 -5.81 -20.52 -37.90
C ALA A 40 -6.45 -20.54 -36.51
N VAL A 41 -6.78 -19.35 -36.01
CA VAL A 41 -7.39 -19.18 -34.68
C VAL A 41 -8.56 -18.21 -34.80
N LYS A 42 -9.54 -18.31 -33.90
CA LYS A 42 -10.61 -17.31 -33.81
C LYS A 42 -10.18 -16.18 -32.88
N VAL A 43 -10.66 -14.96 -33.12
CA VAL A 43 -10.41 -13.84 -32.19
C VAL A 43 -10.79 -14.24 -30.76
N GLY A 44 -9.85 -14.13 -29.83
CA GLY A 44 -9.99 -14.49 -28.42
C GLY A 44 -9.64 -15.94 -28.07
N GLU A 45 -9.30 -16.78 -29.05
CA GLU A 45 -8.81 -18.14 -28.82
C GLU A 45 -7.37 -18.11 -28.30
N SER A 46 -7.10 -18.95 -27.30
CA SER A 46 -5.75 -19.15 -26.77
C SER A 46 -5.05 -20.24 -27.58
N PHE A 47 -3.76 -20.05 -27.85
CA PHE A 47 -2.94 -21.04 -28.55
C PHE A 47 -1.51 -20.99 -28.04
N THR A 48 -0.79 -22.09 -28.26
CA THR A 48 0.56 -22.27 -27.76
C THR A 48 1.56 -22.31 -28.91
N VAL A 49 2.71 -21.70 -28.69
CA VAL A 49 3.86 -21.75 -29.58
C VAL A 49 5.08 -22.24 -28.80
N GLU A 50 5.79 -23.21 -29.36
CA GLU A 50 6.95 -23.84 -28.75
C GLU A 50 8.22 -23.51 -29.54
N ILE A 51 9.30 -23.23 -28.80
CA ILE A 51 10.66 -23.16 -29.34
C ILE A 51 11.28 -24.54 -29.18
N LYS A 52 11.74 -25.13 -30.29
CA LYS A 52 12.41 -26.44 -30.29
C LYS A 52 13.78 -26.33 -30.92
N ALA A 53 14.78 -26.95 -30.30
CA ALA A 53 16.07 -27.16 -30.91
C ALA A 53 16.15 -28.62 -31.40
N LYS A 54 16.52 -28.82 -32.66
CA LYS A 54 16.71 -30.13 -33.29
C LYS A 54 18.20 -30.42 -33.44
N ASP A 55 18.55 -31.71 -33.47
CA ASP A 55 19.93 -32.17 -33.65
C ASP A 55 20.91 -31.49 -32.68
N VAL A 56 20.52 -31.55 -31.40
CA VAL A 56 21.18 -30.85 -30.31
C VAL A 56 22.17 -31.78 -29.63
N SER A 57 23.42 -31.39 -29.49
CA SER A 57 24.40 -32.08 -28.63
C SER A 57 25.08 -31.05 -27.74
N ASP A 58 25.18 -31.35 -26.45
CA ASP A 58 25.85 -30.50 -25.46
C ASP A 58 25.32 -29.05 -25.39
N LEU A 59 24.02 -28.83 -25.58
CA LEU A 59 23.42 -27.49 -25.45
C LEU A 59 23.26 -27.10 -23.98
N TYR A 60 24.21 -26.32 -23.47
CA TYR A 60 24.25 -25.91 -22.08
C TYR A 60 23.49 -24.61 -21.83
N GLY A 61 23.70 -23.59 -22.66
CA GLY A 61 23.01 -22.31 -22.57
C GLY A 61 22.46 -21.88 -23.92
N ILE A 62 21.28 -21.26 -23.93
CA ILE A 62 20.73 -20.65 -25.14
C ILE A 62 19.96 -19.38 -24.79
N GLU A 63 20.16 -18.34 -25.59
CA GLU A 63 19.34 -17.14 -25.58
C GLU A 63 18.63 -17.02 -26.93
N PHE A 64 17.36 -16.63 -26.92
CA PHE A 64 16.65 -16.33 -28.16
C PHE A 64 15.73 -15.12 -28.03
N GLN A 65 15.47 -14.48 -29.17
CA GLN A 65 14.62 -13.31 -29.30
C GLN A 65 13.30 -13.67 -29.98
N LEU A 66 12.18 -13.45 -29.29
CA LEU A 66 10.84 -13.65 -29.84
C LEU A 66 10.16 -12.30 -30.09
N ALA A 67 9.68 -12.10 -31.31
CA ALA A 67 8.84 -10.97 -31.69
C ALA A 67 7.45 -11.46 -32.09
N TYR A 68 6.42 -10.67 -31.80
CA TYR A 68 5.05 -10.96 -32.23
C TYR A 68 4.27 -9.69 -32.53
N ASP A 69 3.29 -9.80 -33.42
CA ASP A 69 2.37 -8.70 -33.72
C ASP A 69 1.46 -8.43 -32.50
N ARG A 70 1.77 -7.36 -31.75
CA ARG A 70 1.02 -6.94 -30.55
C ARG A 70 -0.38 -6.40 -30.85
N ALA A 71 -0.67 -6.04 -32.10
CA ALA A 71 -2.02 -5.70 -32.53
C ALA A 71 -2.87 -6.96 -32.68
N LYS A 72 -2.24 -8.06 -33.08
CA LYS A 72 -2.91 -9.35 -33.35
C LYS A 72 -2.87 -10.34 -32.19
N PHE A 73 -1.88 -10.28 -31.30
CA PHE A 73 -1.70 -11.24 -30.20
C PHE A 73 -1.35 -10.58 -28.86
N GLU A 74 -1.72 -11.24 -27.77
CA GLU A 74 -1.31 -10.94 -26.39
C GLU A 74 -0.62 -12.18 -25.81
N MET A 75 0.60 -12.06 -25.30
CA MET A 75 1.28 -13.15 -24.59
C MET A 75 0.75 -13.23 -23.15
N LYS A 76 0.28 -14.40 -22.72
CA LYS A 76 -0.28 -14.64 -21.38
C LYS A 76 0.73 -15.20 -20.40
N GLY A 77 1.70 -15.95 -20.91
CA GLY A 77 2.75 -16.53 -20.10
C GLY A 77 3.74 -17.32 -20.95
N PHE A 78 4.80 -17.78 -20.29
CA PHE A 78 5.75 -18.71 -20.88
C PHE A 78 6.21 -19.71 -19.81
N SER A 79 6.69 -20.86 -20.26
CA SER A 79 7.26 -21.91 -19.41
C SER A 79 8.45 -22.55 -20.12
N MET A 80 9.42 -23.04 -19.34
CA MET A 80 10.57 -23.77 -19.84
C MET A 80 10.29 -25.26 -19.79
N SER A 81 10.96 -26.04 -20.65
CA SER A 81 10.92 -27.49 -20.49
C SER A 81 11.61 -27.93 -19.19
N GLU A 82 11.31 -29.15 -18.74
CA GLU A 82 11.81 -29.66 -17.46
C GLU A 82 13.34 -29.64 -17.35
N ASP A 83 14.05 -29.78 -18.47
CA ASP A 83 15.51 -29.84 -18.56
C ASP A 83 16.20 -28.47 -18.43
N TYR A 84 15.45 -27.37 -18.57
CA TYR A 84 15.99 -26.00 -18.60
C TYR A 84 15.42 -25.12 -17.48
N GLU A 85 16.22 -24.15 -17.08
CA GLU A 85 15.85 -23.08 -16.16
C GLU A 85 16.17 -21.72 -16.78
N PHE A 86 15.42 -20.71 -16.37
CA PHE A 86 15.62 -19.35 -16.84
C PHE A 86 16.79 -18.71 -16.08
N PHE A 87 17.79 -18.22 -16.80
CA PHE A 87 18.99 -17.63 -16.22
C PHE A 87 18.99 -16.11 -16.43
N GLY A 88 18.48 -15.39 -15.45
CA GLY A 88 18.40 -13.93 -15.47
C GLY A 88 17.45 -13.48 -14.36
N GLY A 89 17.93 -12.65 -13.44
CA GLY A 89 17.13 -12.21 -12.30
C GLY A 89 15.93 -11.37 -12.74
N GLY A 90 14.73 -11.79 -12.34
CA GLY A 90 13.51 -10.99 -12.38
C GLY A 90 12.90 -10.77 -13.76
N ASN A 91 11.57 -10.62 -13.79
CA ASN A 91 10.75 -10.47 -15.00
C ASN A 91 10.94 -9.12 -15.73
N GLU A 92 12.15 -8.57 -15.85
CA GLU A 92 12.35 -7.19 -16.36
C GLU A 92 13.58 -7.00 -17.26
N TRP A 93 13.76 -7.85 -18.28
CA TRP A 93 14.58 -7.52 -19.44
C TRP A 93 13.69 -7.25 -20.67
N PHE A 94 12.70 -6.38 -20.50
CA PHE A 94 11.80 -5.96 -21.58
C PHE A 94 12.29 -4.66 -22.21
N GLY A 95 13.09 -4.76 -23.26
CA GLY A 95 13.46 -3.60 -24.08
C GLY A 95 12.22 -2.92 -24.67
N GLN A 96 12.26 -1.58 -24.76
CA GLN A 96 11.18 -0.73 -25.29
C GLN A 96 10.82 -0.99 -26.78
N SER A 97 11.42 -1.99 -27.45
CA SER A 97 11.33 -2.25 -28.89
C SER A 97 10.37 -3.37 -29.30
N GLY A 98 9.75 -4.09 -28.36
CA GLY A 98 8.84 -5.21 -28.70
C GLY A 98 9.54 -6.54 -29.01
N ILE A 99 10.84 -6.65 -28.70
CA ILE A 99 11.64 -7.87 -28.79
C ILE A 99 12.01 -8.29 -27.38
N ASN A 100 11.69 -9.53 -27.00
CA ASN A 100 11.97 -10.08 -25.68
C ASN A 100 13.08 -11.13 -25.76
N TYR A 101 14.00 -11.12 -24.79
CA TYR A 101 15.13 -12.04 -24.67
C TYR A 101 14.83 -13.13 -23.65
N TYR A 102 15.15 -14.38 -23.99
CA TYR A 102 14.91 -15.53 -23.12
C TYR A 102 16.19 -16.36 -22.92
N PRO A 103 17.03 -15.99 -21.94
CA PRO A 103 18.20 -16.77 -21.57
C PRO A 103 17.82 -18.02 -20.76
N LEU A 104 18.13 -19.19 -21.29
CA LEU A 104 17.91 -20.49 -20.67
C LEU A 104 19.25 -21.19 -20.42
N ILE A 105 19.37 -21.83 -19.26
CA ILE A 105 20.48 -22.72 -18.93
C ILE A 105 19.92 -24.11 -18.60
N ARG A 106 20.66 -25.14 -19.00
CA ARG A 106 20.31 -26.52 -18.72
C ARG A 106 20.64 -26.90 -17.27
N LYS A 107 19.72 -27.60 -16.60
CA LYS A 107 19.86 -27.97 -15.18
C LYS A 107 20.96 -29.00 -14.90
N ASP A 108 21.14 -30.00 -15.78
CA ASP A 108 22.25 -30.97 -15.67
C ASP A 108 23.27 -30.75 -16.78
N ILE A 109 24.39 -30.12 -16.40
CA ILE A 109 25.52 -29.82 -17.29
C ILE A 109 26.25 -31.06 -17.82
N ARG A 110 26.01 -32.25 -17.25
CA ARG A 110 26.75 -33.48 -17.60
C ARG A 110 26.10 -34.27 -18.74
N ASP A 111 24.87 -33.96 -19.11
CA ASP A 111 24.14 -34.63 -20.18
C ASP A 111 24.55 -34.01 -21.53
N THR A 112 25.58 -34.57 -22.15
CA THR A 112 26.10 -34.12 -23.45
C THR A 112 25.57 -34.96 -24.62
N GLU A 113 24.62 -35.87 -24.38
CA GLU A 113 24.10 -36.76 -25.40
C GLU A 113 23.40 -36.01 -26.54
N ARG A 114 23.53 -36.53 -27.76
CA ARG A 114 22.83 -35.97 -28.92
C ARG A 114 21.33 -36.29 -28.82
N LYS A 115 20.51 -35.25 -28.71
CA LYS A 115 19.05 -35.31 -28.71
C LYS A 115 18.52 -34.91 -30.10
N PRO A 116 17.65 -35.72 -30.73
CA PRO A 116 17.12 -35.41 -32.06
C PRO A 116 16.21 -34.17 -32.06
N SER A 117 15.50 -33.92 -30.95
CA SER A 117 14.70 -32.70 -30.74
C SER A 117 14.49 -32.47 -29.25
N VAL A 118 14.53 -31.21 -28.82
CA VAL A 118 14.27 -30.77 -27.46
C VAL A 118 13.37 -29.54 -27.51
N THR A 119 12.24 -29.56 -26.78
CA THR A 119 11.48 -28.33 -26.52
C THR A 119 12.24 -27.51 -25.49
N LEU A 120 12.47 -26.24 -25.78
CA LEU A 120 13.20 -25.32 -24.89
C LEU A 120 12.23 -24.49 -24.05
N ALA A 121 11.20 -23.94 -24.69
CA ALA A 121 10.19 -23.12 -24.04
C ALA A 121 8.85 -23.19 -24.78
N SER A 122 7.78 -22.93 -24.06
CA SER A 122 6.40 -22.87 -24.53
C SER A 122 5.78 -21.53 -24.14
N PHE A 123 5.11 -20.89 -25.09
CA PHE A 123 4.54 -19.54 -24.97
C PHE A 123 3.04 -19.59 -25.24
N GLU A 124 2.25 -19.07 -24.31
CA GLU A 124 0.80 -18.98 -24.44
C GLU A 124 0.40 -17.61 -24.98
N PHE A 125 -0.36 -17.61 -26.07
CA PHE A 125 -0.87 -16.39 -26.71
C PHE A 125 -2.40 -16.42 -26.81
N VAL A 126 -2.99 -15.23 -26.83
CA VAL A 126 -4.40 -15.03 -27.17
C VAL A 126 -4.50 -14.12 -28.38
N SER A 127 -5.31 -14.49 -29.37
CA SER A 127 -5.55 -13.65 -30.54
C SER A 127 -6.48 -12.47 -30.22
N LYS A 128 -6.15 -11.28 -30.72
CA LYS A 128 -6.80 -10.00 -30.35
C LYS A 128 -7.68 -9.42 -31.45
N GLN A 129 -7.31 -9.59 -32.71
CA GLN A 129 -7.99 -8.94 -33.83
C GLN A 129 -7.95 -9.83 -35.08
N ALA A 130 -9.06 -9.88 -35.82
CA ALA A 130 -9.15 -10.62 -37.08
C ALA A 130 -8.12 -10.11 -38.12
N GLY A 131 -7.81 -10.96 -39.09
CA GLY A 131 -6.76 -10.74 -40.09
C GLY A 131 -5.55 -11.63 -39.83
N THR A 132 -4.42 -11.31 -40.43
CA THR A 132 -3.21 -12.11 -40.30
C THR A 132 -2.28 -11.51 -39.27
N GLY A 133 -1.74 -12.34 -38.37
CA GLY A 133 -0.70 -11.95 -37.41
C GLY A 133 0.50 -12.88 -37.49
N GLU A 134 1.69 -12.35 -37.21
CA GLU A 134 2.95 -13.08 -37.24
C GLU A 134 3.60 -13.17 -35.85
N ILE A 135 4.16 -14.34 -35.53
CA ILE A 135 5.08 -14.57 -34.41
C ILE A 135 6.39 -15.06 -35.02
N ARG A 136 7.50 -14.40 -34.73
CA ARG A 136 8.80 -14.64 -35.36
C ARG A 136 9.89 -14.84 -34.33
N LEU A 137 10.68 -15.90 -34.51
CA LEU A 137 11.95 -16.09 -33.84
C LEU A 137 12.99 -15.24 -34.58
N VAL A 138 13.43 -14.15 -33.95
CA VAL A 138 14.25 -13.12 -34.58
C VAL A 138 15.71 -13.54 -34.65
N SER A 139 16.22 -14.10 -33.56
CA SER A 139 17.60 -14.60 -33.43
C SER A 139 17.67 -15.60 -32.27
N ALA A 140 18.74 -16.39 -32.26
CA ALA A 140 19.13 -17.23 -31.13
C ALA A 140 20.65 -17.35 -31.12
N ALA A 141 21.22 -17.58 -29.95
CA ALA A 141 22.62 -17.90 -29.78
C ALA A 141 22.78 -18.92 -28.65
N ALA A 142 23.68 -19.87 -28.84
CA ALA A 142 23.84 -21.01 -27.94
C ALA A 142 25.30 -21.28 -27.61
N VAL A 143 25.53 -21.89 -26.46
CA VAL A 143 26.85 -22.29 -25.97
C VAL A 143 26.81 -23.71 -25.41
N SER A 144 27.94 -24.40 -25.50
CA SER A 144 28.12 -25.74 -24.97
C SER A 144 28.67 -25.75 -23.54
N SER A 145 28.75 -26.92 -22.91
CA SER A 145 29.37 -27.05 -21.60
C SER A 145 30.91 -27.02 -21.66
N GLU A 146 31.49 -27.10 -22.86
CA GLU A 146 32.94 -27.05 -23.07
C GLU A 146 33.49 -25.65 -22.78
N GLN A 147 34.58 -25.60 -22.00
CA GLN A 147 35.25 -24.36 -21.65
C GLN A 147 36.47 -24.12 -22.54
N VAL A 148 36.52 -22.97 -23.20
CA VAL A 148 37.65 -22.49 -24.01
C VAL A 148 38.21 -21.21 -23.41
N PHE A 149 39.46 -20.87 -23.72
CA PHE A 149 39.97 -19.53 -23.41
C PHE A 149 39.66 -18.61 -24.57
N ASN A 150 38.94 -17.51 -24.32
CA ASN A 150 38.67 -16.51 -25.34
C ASN A 150 39.93 -15.69 -25.68
N GLU A 151 39.84 -14.84 -26.70
CA GLU A 151 40.96 -14.01 -27.19
C GLU A 151 41.58 -13.07 -26.14
N PHE A 152 40.87 -12.82 -25.04
CA PHE A 152 41.32 -12.01 -23.90
C PHE A 152 41.89 -12.84 -22.75
N GLY A 153 42.00 -14.17 -22.92
CA GLY A 153 42.56 -15.09 -21.93
C GLY A 153 41.62 -15.46 -20.78
N TYR A 154 40.32 -15.18 -20.90
CA TYR A 154 39.32 -15.61 -19.92
C TYR A 154 38.74 -16.97 -20.29
N LYS A 155 38.42 -17.79 -19.27
CA LYS A 155 37.64 -19.02 -19.49
C LYS A 155 36.22 -18.65 -19.87
N ASP A 156 35.81 -19.15 -21.02
CA ASP A 156 34.53 -18.91 -21.66
C ASP A 156 33.93 -20.24 -22.13
N MET A 157 32.69 -20.24 -22.61
CA MET A 157 32.07 -21.43 -23.20
C MET A 157 32.18 -21.40 -24.73
N THR A 158 32.23 -22.59 -25.33
CA THR A 158 32.26 -22.72 -26.79
C THR A 158 30.88 -22.40 -27.38
N GLU A 159 30.81 -21.50 -28.36
CA GLU A 159 29.59 -21.24 -29.11
C GLU A 159 29.15 -22.48 -29.90
N ILE A 160 27.85 -22.78 -29.88
CA ILE A 160 27.25 -23.79 -30.73
C ILE A 160 26.75 -23.10 -31.99
N PRO A 161 27.31 -23.41 -33.18
CA PRO A 161 26.79 -22.89 -34.42
C PRO A 161 25.36 -23.41 -34.61
N LEU A 162 24.42 -22.49 -34.77
CA LEU A 162 23.01 -22.81 -34.92
C LEU A 162 22.40 -22.10 -36.12
N THR A 163 21.32 -22.67 -36.63
CA THR A 163 20.46 -22.02 -37.60
C THR A 163 19.13 -21.67 -36.93
N VAL A 164 18.61 -20.46 -37.20
CA VAL A 164 17.33 -20.00 -36.67
C VAL A 164 16.30 -19.98 -37.79
N GLU A 165 15.25 -20.78 -37.65
CA GLU A 165 14.15 -20.81 -38.61
C GLU A 165 12.81 -20.80 -37.88
N GLY A 166 12.01 -19.74 -38.04
CA GLY A 166 10.73 -19.76 -37.36
C GLY A 166 9.94 -18.48 -37.53
N SER A 167 8.91 -18.55 -38.36
CA SER A 167 7.80 -17.61 -38.33
C SER A 167 6.50 -18.38 -38.41
N ILE A 168 5.57 -18.05 -37.53
CA ILE A 168 4.21 -18.58 -37.54
C ILE A 168 3.29 -17.44 -37.92
N THR A 169 2.68 -17.60 -39.08
CA THR A 169 1.65 -16.69 -39.58
C THR A 169 0.30 -17.34 -39.35
N LEU A 170 -0.54 -16.72 -38.51
CA LEU A 170 -1.87 -17.23 -38.19
C LEU A 170 -2.94 -16.41 -38.90
N SER A 171 -3.89 -17.11 -39.52
CA SER A 171 -5.13 -16.49 -39.99
C SER A 171 -6.12 -16.41 -38.83
N ILE A 172 -6.40 -15.18 -38.38
CA ILE A 172 -7.35 -14.92 -37.31
C ILE A 172 -8.71 -14.64 -37.94
N THR A 173 -9.63 -15.58 -37.80
CA THR A 173 -10.97 -15.48 -38.37
C THR A 173 -11.96 -14.94 -37.34
N GLU A 174 -12.96 -14.21 -37.82
CA GLU A 174 -14.10 -13.87 -36.98
C GLU A 174 -14.87 -15.15 -36.61
N PRO A 175 -15.39 -15.28 -35.38
CA PRO A 175 -16.06 -16.49 -34.94
C PRO A 175 -17.34 -16.73 -35.79
N THR A 176 -17.34 -17.81 -36.58
CA THR A 176 -18.48 -18.22 -37.40
C THR A 176 -19.68 -18.68 -36.55
N THR A 177 -20.83 -18.07 -36.83
CA THR A 177 -22.13 -18.34 -36.23
C THR A 177 -22.82 -19.55 -36.89
N GLY A 178 -23.23 -20.53 -36.08
CA GLY A 178 -24.00 -21.70 -36.51
C GLY A 178 -25.23 -21.95 -35.63
N SER A 179 -26.41 -21.88 -36.25
CA SER A 179 -27.80 -22.13 -35.79
C SER A 179 -28.05 -23.53 -35.18
N ALA A 180 -29.10 -23.83 -34.39
CA ALA A 180 -30.13 -23.08 -33.67
C ALA A 180 -30.91 -24.04 -32.73
N VAL A 181 -31.23 -23.59 -31.50
CA VAL A 181 -32.49 -23.88 -30.79
C VAL A 181 -32.83 -22.61 -29.95
N ASN A 182 -33.99 -21.99 -30.21
CA ASN A 182 -34.54 -20.73 -29.63
C ASN A 182 -34.81 -20.88 -28.09
N PRO A 183 -34.75 -19.87 -27.15
CA PRO A 183 -35.23 -18.46 -27.22
C PRO A 183 -34.48 -17.35 -26.38
N GLY A 184 -34.81 -16.04 -26.56
CA GLY A 184 -34.71 -14.96 -25.52
C GLY A 184 -33.71 -13.78 -25.75
N PRO A 185 -33.96 -12.53 -25.27
CA PRO A 185 -33.77 -11.30 -26.05
C PRO A 185 -32.51 -10.46 -25.72
N PHE A 186 -31.30 -11.00 -25.64
CA PHE A 186 -30.10 -10.14 -25.61
C PHE A 186 -28.95 -10.77 -26.41
N GLY A 187 -28.73 -10.23 -27.61
CA GLY A 187 -27.46 -10.39 -28.32
C GLY A 187 -26.34 -9.77 -27.48
N LYS A 188 -25.10 -10.19 -27.73
CA LYS A 188 -23.87 -9.78 -27.02
C LYS A 188 -23.52 -8.28 -27.12
N VAL A 189 -24.48 -7.42 -27.45
CA VAL A 189 -24.34 -5.96 -27.49
C VAL A 189 -25.04 -5.36 -26.29
N LEU A 190 -24.29 -4.67 -25.44
CA LEU A 190 -24.81 -3.82 -24.38
C LEU A 190 -25.28 -2.50 -24.99
N ASP A 191 -26.58 -2.38 -25.22
CA ASP A 191 -27.18 -1.15 -25.70
C ASP A 191 -27.58 -0.22 -24.53
N LYS A 192 -27.94 1.02 -24.87
CA LYS A 192 -28.29 2.03 -23.87
C LYS A 192 -29.48 1.58 -23.00
N PRO A 193 -30.60 1.07 -23.56
CA PRO A 193 -31.70 0.54 -22.76
C PRO A 193 -31.27 -0.56 -21.78
N TYR A 194 -30.42 -1.49 -22.21
CA TYR A 194 -29.94 -2.57 -21.36
C TYR A 194 -29.01 -2.08 -20.25
N LEU A 195 -28.19 -1.05 -20.45
CA LEU A 195 -27.39 -0.48 -19.37
C LEU A 195 -28.23 0.37 -18.41
N THR A 196 -29.20 1.13 -18.92
CA THR A 196 -30.08 1.96 -18.09
C THR A 196 -30.95 1.16 -17.11
N GLN A 197 -31.35 -0.08 -17.43
CA GLN A 197 -32.02 -0.95 -16.44
C GLN A 197 -31.12 -1.25 -15.22
N TRP A 198 -29.80 -1.39 -15.40
CA TRP A 198 -28.86 -1.64 -14.29
C TRP A 198 -28.57 -0.40 -13.43
N GLN A 199 -28.99 0.78 -13.88
CA GLN A 199 -28.93 2.00 -13.07
C GLN A 199 -30.07 2.10 -12.07
N THR A 200 -31.19 1.42 -12.33
CA THR A 200 -32.44 1.55 -11.55
C THR A 200 -32.88 0.26 -10.89
N GLN A 201 -32.40 -0.89 -11.37
CA GLN A 201 -32.73 -2.20 -10.81
C GLN A 201 -31.89 -2.50 -9.56
N PRO A 202 -32.50 -3.01 -8.48
CA PRO A 202 -31.74 -3.50 -7.33
C PRO A 202 -30.95 -4.76 -7.69
N TYR A 203 -29.69 -4.80 -7.29
CA TYR A 203 -28.79 -5.94 -7.53
C TYR A 203 -29.05 -7.10 -6.55
N SER A 204 -28.89 -8.33 -7.06
CA SER A 204 -28.73 -9.58 -6.31
C SER A 204 -27.35 -10.19 -6.60
N VAL A 205 -26.92 -11.20 -5.83
CA VAL A 205 -25.63 -11.89 -6.07
C VAL A 205 -25.58 -12.49 -7.47
N ASP A 206 -26.68 -13.10 -7.92
CA ASP A 206 -26.76 -13.69 -9.26
C ASP A 206 -26.74 -12.62 -10.35
N SER A 207 -27.42 -11.48 -10.16
CA SER A 207 -27.45 -10.41 -11.16
C SER A 207 -26.11 -9.66 -11.21
N ALA A 208 -25.45 -9.47 -10.08
CA ALA A 208 -24.10 -8.91 -10.02
C ALA A 208 -23.08 -9.86 -10.64
N GLN A 209 -23.17 -11.17 -10.38
CA GLN A 209 -22.31 -12.15 -11.02
C GLN A 209 -22.51 -12.16 -12.53
N GLN A 210 -23.75 -12.07 -13.01
CA GLN A 210 -24.06 -11.94 -14.43
C GLN A 210 -23.44 -10.66 -15.01
N LEU A 211 -23.62 -9.52 -14.37
CA LEU A 211 -23.08 -8.25 -14.85
C LEU A 211 -21.55 -8.25 -14.81
N ILE A 212 -20.90 -8.72 -13.73
CA ILE A 212 -19.45 -8.87 -13.64
C ILE A 212 -18.95 -9.78 -14.76
N LYS A 213 -19.58 -10.94 -14.95
CA LYS A 213 -19.20 -11.87 -16.02
C LYS A 213 -19.32 -11.21 -17.38
N LEU A 214 -20.38 -10.42 -17.59
CA LEU A 214 -20.66 -9.75 -18.86
C LEU A 214 -19.70 -8.57 -19.10
N LEU A 215 -19.34 -7.81 -18.06
CA LEU A 215 -18.31 -6.76 -18.12
C LEU A 215 -16.89 -7.31 -18.24
N SER A 216 -16.65 -8.53 -17.74
CA SER A 216 -15.37 -9.24 -17.83
C SER A 216 -15.24 -10.04 -19.13
N ASP A 217 -16.36 -10.33 -19.79
CA ASP A 217 -16.42 -11.05 -21.05
C ASP A 217 -15.98 -10.12 -22.17
N ARG A 218 -14.73 -10.33 -22.62
CA ARG A 218 -14.11 -9.57 -23.71
C ARG A 218 -14.87 -9.69 -25.05
N GLN A 219 -15.90 -10.53 -25.15
CA GLN A 219 -16.77 -10.65 -26.33
C GLN A 219 -18.04 -9.78 -26.28
N VAL A 220 -18.26 -9.02 -25.21
CA VAL A 220 -19.41 -8.10 -25.12
C VAL A 220 -19.06 -6.77 -25.78
N VAL A 221 -19.89 -6.36 -26.73
CA VAL A 221 -19.75 -5.09 -27.44
C VAL A 221 -20.62 -4.04 -26.76
N ILE A 222 -20.05 -2.95 -26.28
CA ILE A 222 -20.83 -1.83 -25.74
C ILE A 222 -21.19 -0.92 -26.91
N ALA A 223 -22.49 -0.70 -27.15
CA ALA A 223 -22.92 0.24 -28.16
C ALA A 223 -22.41 1.64 -27.81
N GLU A 224 -21.96 2.40 -28.81
CA GLU A 224 -21.45 3.77 -28.60
C GLU A 224 -22.49 4.66 -27.88
N SER A 225 -23.77 4.47 -28.18
CA SER A 225 -24.89 5.14 -27.51
C SER A 225 -25.04 4.80 -26.03
N ALA A 226 -24.44 3.70 -25.57
CA ALA A 226 -24.50 3.16 -24.22
C ALA A 226 -23.23 3.49 -23.40
N ALA A 227 -22.14 3.89 -24.05
CA ALA A 227 -20.83 4.11 -23.40
C ALA A 227 -20.89 5.13 -22.25
N ALA A 228 -21.73 6.18 -22.37
CA ALA A 228 -21.91 7.18 -21.34
C ALA A 228 -22.62 6.66 -20.07
N GLU A 229 -23.37 5.56 -20.17
CA GLU A 229 -24.10 4.95 -19.05
C GLU A 229 -23.23 3.93 -18.29
N LEU A 230 -22.12 3.49 -18.89
CA LEU A 230 -21.27 2.44 -18.33
C LEU A 230 -20.58 2.85 -17.02
N PRO A 231 -20.01 4.07 -16.87
CA PRO A 231 -19.39 4.48 -15.61
C PRO A 231 -20.37 4.41 -14.44
N SER A 232 -21.58 4.94 -14.59
CA SER A 232 -22.57 4.92 -13.51
C SER A 232 -23.11 3.52 -13.21
N VAL A 233 -23.19 2.62 -14.20
CA VAL A 233 -23.51 1.20 -13.95
C VAL A 233 -22.40 0.51 -13.17
N ILE A 234 -21.13 0.76 -13.50
CA ILE A 234 -19.97 0.22 -12.78
C ILE A 234 -19.93 0.77 -11.35
N ASP A 235 -20.14 2.07 -11.17
CA ASP A 235 -20.17 2.71 -9.86
C ASP A 235 -21.31 2.18 -9.00
N ASN A 236 -22.51 2.03 -9.56
CA ASN A 236 -23.66 1.45 -8.86
C ASN A 236 -23.43 -0.02 -8.48
N LEU A 237 -22.82 -0.81 -9.37
CA LEU A 237 -22.45 -2.19 -9.08
C LEU A 237 -21.40 -2.24 -7.96
N ALA A 238 -20.38 -1.39 -8.02
CA ALA A 238 -19.35 -1.29 -6.99
C ALA A 238 -19.97 -0.89 -5.64
N ASP A 239 -20.80 0.15 -5.60
CA ASP A 239 -21.49 0.59 -4.38
C ASP A 239 -22.40 -0.49 -3.80
N TRP A 240 -23.14 -1.20 -4.64
CA TRP A 240 -23.95 -2.33 -4.21
C TRP A 240 -23.08 -3.47 -3.66
N LEU A 241 -22.03 -3.86 -4.37
CA LEU A 241 -21.08 -4.91 -3.96
C LEU A 241 -20.48 -4.62 -2.59
N LEU A 242 -20.22 -3.35 -2.31
CA LEU A 242 -19.71 -2.95 -1.01
C LEU A 242 -20.80 -2.91 0.10
N THR A 243 -22.08 -2.84 -0.26
CA THR A 243 -23.24 -2.74 0.67
C THR A 243 -24.05 -4.02 0.82
N ILE A 244 -23.63 -5.15 0.23
CA ILE A 244 -24.42 -6.40 0.28
C ILE A 244 -24.67 -6.86 1.72
N SER A 245 -25.90 -7.33 1.99
CA SER A 245 -26.35 -7.73 3.34
C SER A 245 -25.72 -9.05 3.80
N ALA A 246 -25.68 -9.27 5.13
CA ALA A 246 -25.14 -10.51 5.70
C ALA A 246 -25.86 -11.79 5.20
N GLU A 247 -27.13 -11.68 4.82
CA GLU A 247 -27.91 -12.76 4.20
C GLU A 247 -27.37 -13.09 2.79
N GLN A 248 -27.13 -12.07 1.97
CA GLN A 248 -26.61 -12.19 0.60
C GLN A 248 -25.15 -12.64 0.57
N TRP A 249 -24.40 -12.36 1.62
CA TRP A 249 -23.02 -12.84 1.79
C TRP A 249 -22.89 -14.36 1.83
N LYS A 250 -23.93 -15.11 2.24
CA LYS A 250 -23.90 -16.58 2.22
C LYS A 250 -23.69 -17.14 0.80
N ASP A 251 -24.13 -16.39 -0.21
CA ASP A 251 -24.02 -16.74 -1.62
C ASP A 251 -22.78 -16.12 -2.30
N ALA A 252 -21.99 -15.28 -1.60
CA ALA A 252 -20.82 -14.61 -2.17
C ALA A 252 -19.73 -15.58 -2.66
N ALA A 253 -19.74 -16.84 -2.20
CA ALA A 253 -18.92 -17.93 -2.75
C ALA A 253 -19.15 -18.18 -4.26
N LYS A 254 -20.31 -17.75 -4.79
CA LYS A 254 -20.62 -17.83 -6.23
C LYS A 254 -19.91 -16.74 -7.05
N LEU A 255 -19.45 -15.66 -6.41
CA LEU A 255 -18.73 -14.59 -7.11
C LEU A 255 -17.32 -15.05 -7.50
N PRO A 256 -16.72 -14.47 -8.57
CA PRO A 256 -15.34 -14.76 -8.95
C PRO A 256 -14.37 -14.58 -7.77
N GLU A 257 -13.37 -15.45 -7.66
CA GLU A 257 -12.40 -15.49 -6.56
C GLU A 257 -11.81 -14.10 -6.24
N LEU A 258 -11.27 -13.42 -7.25
CA LEU A 258 -10.69 -12.09 -7.12
C LEU A 258 -11.69 -11.04 -6.61
N VAL A 259 -12.96 -11.15 -7.01
CA VAL A 259 -14.03 -10.25 -6.55
C VAL A 259 -14.40 -10.57 -5.10
N ARG A 260 -14.48 -11.85 -4.74
CA ARG A 260 -14.76 -12.31 -3.37
C ARG A 260 -13.64 -11.91 -2.40
N GLU A 261 -12.38 -12.12 -2.75
CA GLU A 261 -11.23 -11.70 -1.94
C GLU A 261 -11.24 -10.18 -1.72
N ARG A 262 -11.52 -9.39 -2.77
CA ARG A 262 -11.63 -7.94 -2.69
C ARG A 262 -12.82 -7.48 -1.85
N LEU A 263 -13.98 -8.13 -2.01
CA LEU A 263 -15.17 -7.86 -1.20
C LEU A 263 -14.96 -8.19 0.27
N GLU A 264 -14.33 -9.34 0.57
CA GLU A 264 -14.03 -9.75 1.95
C GLU A 264 -13.12 -8.73 2.61
N THR A 265 -12.06 -8.33 1.91
CA THR A 265 -11.16 -7.26 2.34
C THR A 265 -11.91 -5.95 2.61
N VAL A 266 -12.74 -5.47 1.67
CA VAL A 266 -13.49 -4.22 1.89
C VAL A 266 -14.57 -4.37 2.95
N ARG A 267 -15.17 -5.54 3.13
CA ARG A 267 -16.15 -5.81 4.19
C ARG A 267 -15.49 -5.79 5.56
N GLU A 268 -14.33 -6.43 5.71
CA GLU A 268 -13.51 -6.37 6.91
C GLU A 268 -13.12 -4.92 7.21
N LEU A 269 -12.67 -4.18 6.18
CA LEU A 269 -12.36 -2.76 6.29
C LEU A 269 -13.58 -1.91 6.64
N ARG A 270 -14.77 -2.16 6.09
CA ARG A 270 -15.99 -1.43 6.44
C ARG A 270 -16.46 -1.78 7.84
N GLN A 271 -16.39 -3.04 8.25
CA GLN A 271 -16.71 -3.45 9.62
C GLN A 271 -15.74 -2.80 10.61
N GLU A 272 -14.46 -2.75 10.28
CA GLU A 272 -13.44 -2.14 11.13
C GLU A 272 -13.52 -0.61 11.11
N ALA A 273 -13.72 0.00 9.95
CA ALA A 273 -13.97 1.43 9.80
C ALA A 273 -15.28 1.85 10.48
N GLN A 274 -16.31 1.01 10.49
CA GLN A 274 -17.55 1.25 11.23
C GLN A 274 -17.37 1.08 12.74
N ARG A 275 -16.57 0.10 13.20
CA ARG A 275 -16.14 -0.05 14.61
C ARG A 275 -15.37 1.18 15.10
N HIS A 276 -14.62 1.85 14.21
CA HIS A 276 -13.80 3.03 14.54
C HIS A 276 -14.33 4.36 13.99
N ARG A 277 -15.51 4.38 13.36
CA ARG A 277 -16.20 5.55 12.76
C ARG A 277 -15.38 6.34 11.74
N LEU A 278 -14.70 5.61 10.87
CA LEU A 278 -13.93 6.12 9.73
C LEU A 278 -14.69 5.88 8.42
N ALA A 279 -14.53 6.76 7.44
CA ALA A 279 -15.03 6.54 6.07
C ALA A 279 -13.86 6.24 5.11
N ILE A 280 -14.03 5.18 4.31
CA ILE A 280 -13.08 4.78 3.24
C ILE A 280 -13.24 5.75 2.07
N ALA A 281 -12.15 6.33 1.57
CA ALA A 281 -12.17 7.14 0.35
C ALA A 281 -12.56 6.28 -0.88
N PRO A 282 -13.24 6.83 -1.91
CA PRO A 282 -13.63 6.06 -3.08
C PRO A 282 -12.44 5.41 -3.80
N HIS A 283 -12.69 4.26 -4.44
CA HIS A 283 -11.68 3.34 -4.99
C HIS A 283 -10.79 3.92 -6.11
N ASN A 284 -11.18 5.05 -6.73
CA ASN A 284 -10.56 5.57 -7.94
C ASN A 284 -9.72 6.85 -7.72
N ASP A 285 -9.63 7.35 -6.48
CA ASP A 285 -9.14 8.71 -6.21
C ASP A 285 -7.79 8.76 -5.47
N LEU A 286 -7.14 7.61 -5.28
CA LEU A 286 -5.89 7.48 -4.53
C LEU A 286 -4.75 6.96 -5.41
N LEU A 287 -3.83 7.85 -5.78
CA LEU A 287 -2.55 7.48 -6.37
C LEU A 287 -1.52 7.31 -5.26
N ILE A 288 -0.88 6.15 -5.15
CA ILE A 288 0.17 5.93 -4.16
C ILE A 288 1.51 5.75 -4.85
N ASP A 289 2.46 6.63 -4.54
CA ASP A 289 3.85 6.54 -4.97
C ASP A 289 4.69 6.07 -3.77
N ALA A 290 5.11 4.80 -3.74
CA ALA A 290 6.07 4.31 -2.75
C ALA A 290 7.49 4.43 -3.30
N VAL A 291 8.39 5.05 -2.54
CA VAL A 291 9.81 5.15 -2.85
C VAL A 291 10.52 4.04 -2.10
N VAL A 292 10.99 3.03 -2.82
CA VAL A 292 11.75 1.90 -2.28
C VAL A 292 13.16 2.01 -2.83
N LEU A 293 14.17 2.10 -1.97
CA LEU A 293 15.58 2.23 -2.39
C LEU A 293 15.87 3.41 -3.34
N GLY A 294 15.05 4.46 -3.31
CA GLY A 294 15.19 5.64 -4.17
C GLY A 294 14.42 5.58 -5.49
N GLU A 295 13.79 4.45 -5.82
CA GLU A 295 12.94 4.29 -7.01
C GLU A 295 11.45 4.43 -6.65
N THR A 296 10.67 5.11 -7.50
CA THR A 296 9.24 5.34 -7.27
C THR A 296 8.40 4.25 -7.93
N VAL A 297 7.69 3.47 -7.11
CA VAL A 297 6.69 2.47 -7.51
C VAL A 297 5.30 3.06 -7.33
N LYS A 298 4.44 2.94 -8.36
CA LYS A 298 3.08 3.47 -8.35
C LYS A 298 2.03 2.40 -8.11
N PHE A 299 1.07 2.68 -7.24
CA PHE A 299 -0.10 1.85 -6.98
C PHE A 299 -1.37 2.68 -7.22
N THR A 300 -2.41 2.01 -7.71
CA THR A 300 -3.75 2.56 -7.97
C THR A 300 -4.80 2.02 -7.00
N GLU A 301 -4.39 1.44 -5.88
CA GLU A 301 -5.29 0.84 -4.89
C GLU A 301 -5.24 1.62 -3.56
N PRO A 302 -6.33 1.69 -2.79
CA PRO A 302 -6.39 2.48 -1.57
C PRO A 302 -5.59 1.92 -0.38
N PHE A 303 -4.94 0.76 -0.55
CA PHE A 303 -4.14 0.09 0.47
C PHE A 303 -2.87 -0.50 -0.14
N ILE A 304 -1.77 -0.52 0.62
CA ILE A 304 -0.55 -1.23 0.26
C ILE A 304 -0.10 -2.07 1.44
N LYS A 305 0.17 -3.35 1.18
CA LYS A 305 0.99 -4.22 2.02
C LYS A 305 2.41 -4.21 1.44
N LEU A 306 3.33 -3.48 2.08
CA LEU A 306 4.71 -3.28 1.59
C LEU A 306 5.59 -4.46 2.02
N MET A 307 6.49 -4.98 1.16
CA MET A 307 7.40 -6.11 1.47
C MET A 307 8.68 -5.67 2.22
N ASP A 308 9.37 -6.63 2.87
CA ASP A 308 10.44 -6.45 3.87
C ASP A 308 11.77 -5.84 3.36
N ASP A 309 12.52 -5.28 4.33
CA ASP A 309 13.96 -4.91 4.36
C ASP A 309 14.46 -3.59 3.72
N TYR A 310 13.64 -2.53 3.63
CA TYR A 310 14.12 -1.22 3.11
C TYR A 310 13.54 0.01 3.82
N ASN A 311 14.21 1.16 3.66
CA ASN A 311 13.70 2.46 4.08
C ASN A 311 12.70 2.96 3.00
N ILE A 312 11.41 3.07 3.35
CA ILE A 312 10.34 3.29 2.37
C ILE A 312 9.71 4.67 2.59
N GLY A 313 9.66 5.47 1.53
CA GLY A 313 8.94 6.75 1.50
C GLY A 313 7.60 6.61 0.78
N ILE A 314 6.48 6.59 1.51
CA ILE A 314 5.14 6.45 0.92
C ILE A 314 4.54 7.83 0.68
N ARG A 315 4.13 8.12 -0.55
CA ARG A 315 3.37 9.33 -0.90
C ARG A 315 1.99 8.93 -1.39
N PHE A 316 0.95 9.52 -0.83
CA PHE A 316 -0.42 9.34 -1.27
C PHE A 316 -0.88 10.65 -1.88
N GLN A 317 -1.41 10.61 -3.10
CA GLN A 317 -2.01 11.74 -3.78
C GLN A 317 -3.51 11.48 -3.96
N LEU A 318 -4.32 12.43 -3.50
CA LEU A 318 -5.76 12.42 -3.56
C LEU A 318 -6.20 13.29 -4.75
N THR A 319 -7.07 12.78 -5.62
CA THR A 319 -7.74 13.57 -6.65
C THR A 319 -9.10 14.05 -6.15
N ASP A 320 -9.46 15.31 -6.43
CA ASP A 320 -10.82 15.86 -6.26
C ASP A 320 -11.47 15.82 -4.85
N PHE A 321 -10.87 16.49 -3.85
CA PHE A 321 -11.52 16.78 -2.55
C PHE A 321 -11.72 18.27 -2.30
N SER A 322 -12.86 18.63 -1.67
CA SER A 322 -13.06 19.97 -1.10
C SER A 322 -12.12 20.21 0.09
N GLU A 323 -11.69 21.46 0.33
CA GLU A 323 -10.85 21.81 1.48
C GLU A 323 -11.44 21.32 2.82
N GLU A 324 -12.76 21.44 2.99
CA GLU A 324 -13.47 20.97 4.18
C GLU A 324 -13.37 19.45 4.40
N SER A 325 -13.34 18.68 3.30
CA SER A 325 -13.17 17.22 3.35
C SER A 325 -11.72 16.85 3.59
N ALA A 326 -10.79 17.57 2.95
CA ALA A 326 -9.36 17.35 3.08
C ALA A 326 -8.93 17.49 4.56
N ASP A 327 -9.46 18.47 5.29
CA ASP A 327 -9.15 18.67 6.71
C ASP A 327 -9.58 17.53 7.62
N LYS A 328 -10.56 16.72 7.22
CA LYS A 328 -11.03 15.54 7.99
C LYS A 328 -10.24 14.27 7.68
N LEU A 329 -9.37 14.28 6.66
CA LEU A 329 -8.55 13.12 6.27
C LEU A 329 -7.29 12.98 7.14
N GLY A 330 -6.90 11.73 7.40
CA GLY A 330 -5.63 11.36 8.01
C GLY A 330 -5.05 10.09 7.40
N LEU A 331 -3.73 9.92 7.51
CA LEU A 331 -3.05 8.67 7.17
C LEU A 331 -2.97 7.78 8.40
N TYR A 332 -3.38 6.52 8.27
CA TYR A 332 -3.41 5.54 9.36
C TYR A 332 -2.67 4.27 8.97
N ALA A 333 -2.11 3.57 9.96
CA ALA A 333 -1.54 2.23 9.80
C ALA A 333 -2.27 1.21 10.67
N LEU A 334 -2.53 0.02 10.15
CA LEU A 334 -3.14 -1.07 10.90
C LEU A 334 -2.14 -1.65 11.92
N ASP A 335 -2.59 -1.81 13.17
CA ASP A 335 -1.93 -2.66 14.15
C ASP A 335 -2.55 -4.06 14.06
N GLU A 336 -1.86 -4.97 13.36
CA GLU A 336 -2.34 -6.34 13.09
C GLU A 336 -2.60 -7.18 14.35
N LYS A 337 -1.94 -6.85 15.48
CA LYS A 337 -2.16 -7.57 16.74
C LYS A 337 -3.49 -7.18 17.40
N THR A 338 -3.93 -5.94 17.19
CA THR A 338 -5.11 -5.38 17.84
C THR A 338 -6.28 -5.16 16.87
N GLY A 339 -6.03 -5.25 15.57
CA GLY A 339 -6.97 -4.89 14.50
C GLY A 339 -7.22 -3.38 14.38
N ARG A 340 -6.56 -2.54 15.20
CA ARG A 340 -6.87 -1.11 15.26
C ARG A 340 -6.03 -0.28 14.30
N TRP A 341 -6.67 0.62 13.58
CA TRP A 341 -5.99 1.66 12.81
C TRP A 341 -5.36 2.69 13.75
N ARG A 342 -4.10 3.05 13.49
CA ARG A 342 -3.33 4.04 14.23
C ARG A 342 -2.98 5.23 13.36
N TYR A 343 -3.31 6.43 13.81
CA TYR A 343 -2.93 7.65 13.10
C TYR A 343 -1.40 7.76 13.01
N MET A 344 -0.91 8.08 11.81
CA MET A 344 0.52 8.22 11.51
C MET A 344 0.94 9.67 11.70
N ALA A 345 1.33 10.03 12.92
CA ALA A 345 1.71 11.41 13.26
C ALA A 345 2.92 11.94 12.49
N ASN A 346 3.81 11.05 12.03
CA ASN A 346 4.95 11.40 11.18
C ASN A 346 4.59 11.56 9.69
N ALA A 347 3.33 11.43 9.32
CA ALA A 347 2.88 11.68 7.96
C ALA A 347 2.70 13.19 7.72
N LYS A 348 3.54 13.80 6.88
CA LYS A 348 3.40 15.20 6.46
C LYS A 348 2.23 15.33 5.48
N LYS A 349 1.23 16.16 5.80
CA LYS A 349 0.10 16.49 4.92
C LYS A 349 0.39 17.76 4.13
N ASP A 350 0.20 17.73 2.82
CA ASP A 350 0.19 18.90 1.93
C ASP A 350 -1.24 19.09 1.41
N SER A 351 -2.02 19.91 2.12
CA SER A 351 -3.43 20.18 1.78
C SER A 351 -3.58 20.89 0.44
N THR A 352 -2.58 21.69 0.00
CA THR A 352 -2.66 22.43 -1.27
C THR A 352 -2.53 21.53 -2.49
N LYS A 353 -1.82 20.41 -2.33
CA LYS A 353 -1.61 19.40 -3.39
C LYS A 353 -2.37 18.11 -3.12
N ASN A 354 -3.28 18.11 -2.13
CA ASN A 354 -4.08 16.96 -1.72
C ASN A 354 -3.21 15.71 -1.52
N ARG A 355 -2.14 15.81 -0.71
CA ARG A 355 -1.12 14.75 -0.58
C ARG A 355 -0.76 14.44 0.87
N PHE A 356 -0.42 13.19 1.14
CA PHE A 356 0.30 12.78 2.36
C PHE A 356 1.67 12.19 1.99
N ARG A 357 2.69 12.44 2.82
CA ARG A 357 4.01 11.82 2.72
C ARG A 357 4.38 11.20 4.07
N LEU A 358 4.78 9.94 4.05
CA LEU A 358 5.21 9.18 5.22
C LEU A 358 6.53 8.47 4.91
N GLU A 359 7.55 8.72 5.72
CA GLU A 359 8.80 7.94 5.68
C GLU A 359 8.77 6.93 6.84
N THR A 360 8.94 5.65 6.52
CA THR A 360 8.81 4.56 7.48
C THR A 360 9.62 3.34 7.06
N VAL A 361 10.15 2.63 8.06
CA VAL A 361 10.76 1.29 7.91
C VAL A 361 9.80 0.19 8.39
N ALA A 362 8.60 0.57 8.86
CA ALA A 362 7.66 -0.35 9.49
C ALA A 362 6.74 -1.03 8.48
N TYR A 363 6.78 -2.36 8.47
CA TYR A 363 5.85 -3.24 7.75
C TYR A 363 4.44 -3.16 8.35
N ARG A 364 3.52 -2.48 7.66
CA ARG A 364 2.10 -2.34 8.06
C ARG A 364 1.22 -2.14 6.83
N GLN A 365 -0.08 -2.35 6.99
CA GLN A 365 -1.08 -1.83 6.05
C GLN A 365 -1.35 -0.36 6.35
N TYR A 366 -1.44 0.47 5.32
CA TYR A 366 -1.71 1.91 5.44
C TYR A 366 -2.99 2.30 4.68
N ALA A 367 -3.74 3.27 5.21
CA ALA A 367 -4.95 3.79 4.58
C ALA A 367 -5.14 5.29 4.87
N ILE A 368 -5.62 6.04 3.88
CA ILE A 368 -6.17 7.37 4.11
C ILE A 368 -7.64 7.23 4.50
N LEU A 369 -7.97 7.70 5.69
CA LEU A 369 -9.31 7.57 6.25
C LEU A 369 -9.84 8.94 6.63
N ARG A 370 -11.14 9.17 6.39
CA ARG A 370 -11.84 10.35 6.89
C ARG A 370 -12.30 10.09 8.32
N TYR A 371 -11.96 11.01 9.22
CA TYR A 371 -12.47 10.99 10.59
C TYR A 371 -13.81 11.75 10.65
N ASP A 372 -14.90 11.00 10.72
CA ASP A 372 -16.23 11.57 10.90
C ASP A 372 -16.54 11.67 12.39
N MET A 373 -16.59 12.92 12.87
CA MET A 373 -16.74 13.18 14.29
C MET A 373 -18.03 12.54 14.85
N PRO A 374 -17.92 11.68 15.86
CA PRO A 374 -19.03 10.82 16.21
C PRO A 374 -19.79 11.21 17.49
N TYR A 375 -19.35 12.27 18.19
CA TYR A 375 -19.81 12.61 19.53
C TYR A 375 -21.03 13.54 19.50
N ARG A 376 -22.11 13.10 20.17
CA ARG A 376 -23.36 13.87 20.23
C ARG A 376 -23.41 14.85 21.40
N ASP A 377 -22.54 14.65 22.40
CA ASP A 377 -22.53 15.35 23.68
C ASP A 377 -21.54 16.52 23.73
N ILE A 378 -21.15 17.08 22.58
CA ILE A 378 -20.24 18.23 22.50
C ILE A 378 -20.92 19.46 21.88
N GLY A 379 -22.25 19.45 21.77
CA GLY A 379 -23.02 20.57 21.23
C GLY A 379 -22.92 21.83 22.09
N HIS A 380 -22.76 21.67 23.41
CA HIS A 380 -22.70 22.76 24.38
C HIS A 380 -21.33 23.40 24.55
N VAL A 381 -20.25 22.73 24.13
CA VAL A 381 -18.92 23.34 24.18
C VAL A 381 -18.76 24.40 23.08
N ASN A 382 -17.91 25.38 23.32
CA ASN A 382 -17.64 26.43 22.34
C ASN A 382 -16.94 25.88 21.09
N LYS A 383 -16.85 26.70 20.03
CA LYS A 383 -16.29 26.29 18.74
C LYS A 383 -14.82 25.82 18.83
N GLN A 384 -13.98 26.53 19.58
CA GLN A 384 -12.55 26.22 19.72
C GLN A 384 -12.35 24.90 20.47
N THR A 385 -13.05 24.70 21.58
CA THR A 385 -13.05 23.44 22.33
C THR A 385 -13.54 22.29 21.46
N ARG A 386 -14.60 22.49 20.66
CA ARG A 386 -15.06 21.50 19.69
C ARG A 386 -13.94 21.13 18.72
N GLN A 387 -13.33 22.11 18.06
CA GLN A 387 -12.21 21.92 17.13
C GLN A 387 -11.03 21.15 17.75
N ALA A 388 -10.69 21.47 19.00
CA ALA A 388 -9.65 20.75 19.74
C ALA A 388 -10.02 19.28 19.97
N ILE A 389 -11.27 19.00 20.35
CA ILE A 389 -11.77 17.62 20.52
C ILE A 389 -11.72 16.86 19.19
N GLU A 390 -12.17 17.45 18.08
CA GLU A 390 -12.13 16.77 16.77
C GLU A 390 -10.70 16.49 16.32
N ARG A 391 -9.80 17.49 16.46
CA ARG A 391 -8.38 17.31 16.12
C ARG A 391 -7.76 16.18 16.92
N LEU A 392 -7.85 16.20 18.25
CA LEU A 392 -7.18 15.17 19.07
C LEU A 392 -7.80 13.79 18.91
N SER A 393 -9.09 13.71 18.62
CA SER A 393 -9.74 12.41 18.37
C SER A 393 -9.33 11.85 17.01
N ARG A 394 -9.22 12.69 15.98
CA ARG A 394 -8.68 12.32 14.66
C ARG A 394 -7.25 11.81 14.76
N LEU A 395 -6.42 12.48 15.56
CA LEU A 395 -5.05 12.07 15.84
C LEU A 395 -4.97 10.84 16.77
N GLN A 396 -6.12 10.32 17.24
CA GLN A 396 -6.24 9.23 18.21
C GLN A 396 -5.42 9.46 19.49
N LEU A 397 -5.23 10.72 19.85
CA LEU A 397 -4.61 11.11 21.10
C LEU A 397 -5.65 11.01 22.21
N LEU A 398 -6.83 11.61 22.00
CA LEU A 398 -7.91 11.64 22.99
C LEU A 398 -9.22 11.07 22.43
N GLU A 399 -9.50 9.81 22.77
CA GLU A 399 -10.73 9.10 22.38
C GLU A 399 -11.89 9.38 23.34
N GLY A 400 -13.13 9.25 22.86
CA GLY A 400 -14.36 9.33 23.67
C GLY A 400 -14.50 8.17 24.67
N LYS A 401 -15.38 8.33 25.67
CA LYS A 401 -15.68 7.26 26.65
C LYS A 401 -16.54 6.14 26.07
N SER A 402 -17.27 6.43 25.01
CA SER A 402 -17.93 5.45 24.17
C SER A 402 -17.90 5.95 22.74
N GLU A 403 -18.34 5.11 21.82
CA GLU A 403 -18.31 5.45 20.41
C GLU A 403 -19.04 6.78 20.08
N SER A 404 -20.14 7.11 20.76
CA SER A 404 -20.96 8.32 20.50
C SER A 404 -20.88 9.40 21.59
N ARG A 405 -20.08 9.18 22.63
CA ARG A 405 -19.99 10.07 23.80
C ARG A 405 -18.54 10.42 24.11
N PHE A 406 -18.20 11.69 24.01
CA PHE A 406 -16.88 12.19 24.38
C PHE A 406 -16.71 12.37 25.89
N ALA A 407 -17.79 12.78 26.57
CA ALA A 407 -17.83 13.17 27.97
C ALA A 407 -16.98 14.42 28.28
N PRO A 408 -17.30 15.60 27.70
CA PRO A 408 -16.45 16.80 27.80
C PRO A 408 -16.29 17.36 29.22
N ASP A 409 -17.28 17.14 30.09
CA ASP A 409 -17.31 17.69 31.46
C ASP A 409 -16.78 16.70 32.51
N ASP A 410 -16.54 15.45 32.13
CA ASP A 410 -15.95 14.47 33.04
C ASP A 410 -14.50 14.90 33.36
N VAL A 411 -14.09 14.74 34.62
CA VAL A 411 -12.72 15.02 35.06
C VAL A 411 -11.74 14.02 34.46
N MET A 412 -10.56 14.51 34.10
CA MET A 412 -9.48 13.68 33.55
C MET A 412 -8.56 13.18 34.66
N THR A 413 -8.24 11.89 34.61
CA THR A 413 -7.34 11.25 35.57
C THR A 413 -5.87 11.50 35.25
N ARG A 414 -5.01 11.37 36.25
CA ARG A 414 -3.55 11.47 36.09
C ARG A 414 -3.01 10.44 35.11
N ALA A 415 -3.53 9.20 35.12
CA ALA A 415 -3.16 8.17 34.15
C ALA A 415 -3.52 8.55 32.71
N GLN A 416 -4.71 9.09 32.48
CA GLN A 416 -5.11 9.57 31.15
C GLN A 416 -4.22 10.71 30.68
N PHE A 417 -3.89 11.65 31.58
CA PHE A 417 -3.00 12.76 31.26
C PHE A 417 -1.58 12.30 30.91
N ALA A 418 -1.03 11.35 31.67
CA ALA A 418 0.27 10.74 31.40
C ALA A 418 0.33 10.03 30.03
N LYS A 419 -0.73 9.27 29.70
CA LYS A 419 -0.88 8.65 28.37
C LYS A 419 -0.85 9.72 27.28
N MET A 420 -1.63 10.78 27.43
CA MET A 420 -1.69 11.87 26.44
C MET A 420 -0.32 12.52 26.22
N ILE A 421 0.40 12.86 27.28
CA ILE A 421 1.76 13.42 27.19
C ILE A 421 2.69 12.48 26.45
N THR A 422 2.68 11.20 26.81
CA THR A 422 3.53 10.18 26.17
C THR A 422 3.28 10.11 24.66
N LEU A 423 2.01 10.17 24.24
CA LEU A 423 1.64 10.13 22.83
C LEU A 423 2.01 11.43 22.09
N VAL A 424 1.71 12.60 22.68
CA VAL A 424 1.99 13.91 22.07
C VAL A 424 3.49 14.16 21.89
N PHE A 425 4.30 13.78 22.88
CA PHE A 425 5.76 13.96 22.84
C PHE A 425 6.50 12.75 22.24
N GLY A 426 5.77 11.78 21.68
CA GLY A 426 6.36 10.62 21.00
C GLY A 426 7.28 9.77 21.87
N LEU A 427 7.06 9.72 23.20
CA LEU A 427 7.91 8.95 24.09
C LEU A 427 7.72 7.46 23.82
N GLN A 428 8.83 6.73 23.73
CA GLN A 428 8.78 5.28 23.54
C GLN A 428 8.16 4.63 24.78
N ARG A 429 7.17 3.75 24.56
CA ARG A 429 6.57 2.97 25.66
C ARG A 429 7.62 2.03 26.22
N GLU A 430 7.65 1.94 27.54
CA GLU A 430 8.61 1.14 28.28
C GLU A 430 7.84 0.15 29.14
N PRO A 431 8.22 -1.14 29.18
CA PRO A 431 7.65 -2.08 30.13
C PRO A 431 7.78 -1.54 31.55
N TYR A 432 6.67 -1.53 32.29
CA TYR A 432 6.66 -1.04 33.65
C TYR A 432 7.55 -1.86 34.60
N SER A 433 8.34 -1.18 35.44
CA SER A 433 9.35 -1.76 36.34
C SER A 433 9.20 -1.31 37.80
N ASP A 434 7.96 -1.26 38.30
CA ASP A 434 7.61 -1.05 39.72
C ASP A 434 8.12 0.27 40.35
N SER A 435 8.23 1.34 39.55
CA SER A 435 8.63 2.69 40.02
C SER A 435 7.67 3.32 41.05
N PHE A 436 6.43 2.81 41.16
CA PHE A 436 5.36 3.32 42.02
C PHE A 436 4.58 2.15 42.62
N ALA A 437 4.25 2.25 43.91
CA ALA A 437 3.58 1.17 44.63
C ALA A 437 2.13 0.89 44.18
N ASP A 438 1.48 1.86 43.51
CA ASP A 438 0.08 1.81 43.09
C ASP A 438 -0.10 1.71 41.56
N VAL A 439 0.94 1.31 40.85
CA VAL A 439 0.89 0.97 39.42
C VAL A 439 1.47 -0.43 39.27
N HIS A 440 0.84 -1.26 38.44
CA HIS A 440 1.24 -2.65 38.23
C HIS A 440 1.38 -2.96 36.74
N ALA A 441 2.34 -3.82 36.40
CA ALA A 441 2.53 -4.28 35.04
C ALA A 441 1.24 -4.88 34.45
N GLY A 442 0.98 -4.62 33.17
CA GLY A 442 -0.23 -5.07 32.47
C GLY A 442 -1.45 -4.16 32.63
N GLN A 443 -1.44 -3.18 33.55
CA GLN A 443 -2.45 -2.13 33.54
C GLN A 443 -2.29 -1.25 32.29
N TRP A 444 -3.40 -0.83 31.69
CA TRP A 444 -3.41 -0.09 30.41
C TRP A 444 -2.54 1.19 30.43
N HIS A 445 -2.34 1.79 31.60
CA HIS A 445 -1.54 3.01 31.78
C HIS A 445 -0.10 2.74 32.19
N ALA A 446 0.27 1.52 32.58
CA ALA A 446 1.54 1.24 33.23
C ALA A 446 2.74 1.65 32.37
N ASP A 447 2.76 1.24 31.10
CA ASP A 447 3.88 1.53 30.21
C ASP A 447 4.00 3.03 29.87
N TYR A 448 2.88 3.74 29.82
CA TYR A 448 2.86 5.19 29.62
C TYR A 448 3.42 5.92 30.85
N VAL A 449 3.05 5.46 32.05
CA VAL A 449 3.57 6.00 33.31
C VAL A 449 5.07 5.72 33.44
N ALA A 450 5.54 4.53 33.06
CA ALA A 450 6.97 4.21 33.03
C ALA A 450 7.74 5.15 32.10
N ALA A 451 7.27 5.31 30.86
CA ALA A 451 7.89 6.18 29.88
C ALA A 451 7.98 7.63 30.37
N ALA A 452 6.86 8.19 30.86
CA ALA A 452 6.82 9.55 31.37
C ALA A 452 7.64 9.75 32.66
N HIS A 453 7.75 8.73 33.52
CA HIS A 453 8.62 8.77 34.70
C HIS A 453 10.11 8.74 34.31
N LYS A 454 10.50 7.83 33.41
CA LYS A 454 11.87 7.73 32.87
C LYS A 454 12.31 9.04 32.22
N ALA A 455 11.38 9.72 31.55
CA ALA A 455 11.60 11.03 30.94
C ALA A 455 11.62 12.20 31.95
N GLY A 456 11.41 11.95 33.25
CA GLY A 456 11.42 12.98 34.30
C GLY A 456 10.17 13.87 34.35
N ILE A 457 9.14 13.56 33.56
CA ILE A 457 7.89 14.32 33.50
C ILE A 457 7.07 14.10 34.77
N ILE A 458 6.95 12.83 35.15
CA ILE A 458 6.18 12.38 36.31
C ILE A 458 7.18 11.97 37.39
N GLN A 459 6.95 12.44 38.61
CA GLN A 459 7.75 12.04 39.78
C GLN A 459 6.93 11.32 40.84
N GLY A 460 5.60 11.32 40.71
CA GLY A 460 4.70 10.84 41.76
C GLY A 460 4.83 11.66 43.04
N TYR A 461 4.32 11.12 44.13
CA TYR A 461 4.49 11.65 45.48
C TYR A 461 4.43 10.50 46.48
N ASN A 462 5.34 10.48 47.46
CA ASN A 462 5.42 9.42 48.49
C ASN A 462 5.47 7.98 47.94
N GLY A 463 6.23 7.77 46.85
CA GLY A 463 6.35 6.45 46.20
C GLY A 463 5.10 5.98 45.43
N ARG A 464 4.13 6.89 45.22
CA ARG A 464 2.86 6.62 44.53
C ARG A 464 2.67 7.53 43.32
N PHE A 465 1.95 7.05 42.32
CA PHE A 465 1.53 7.84 41.16
C PHE A 465 0.09 8.36 41.29
N ALA A 466 -0.79 7.61 41.96
CA ALA A 466 -2.23 7.84 42.04
C ALA A 466 -2.91 7.95 40.65
N PRO A 467 -2.98 6.85 39.88
CA PRO A 467 -3.43 6.87 38.48
C PRO A 467 -4.87 7.36 38.30
N ASP A 468 -5.78 7.03 39.22
CA ASP A 468 -7.22 7.33 39.11
C ASP A 468 -7.61 8.70 39.67
N GLU A 469 -6.70 9.42 40.31
CA GLU A 469 -6.99 10.76 40.82
C GLU A 469 -7.11 11.77 39.70
N ALA A 470 -8.03 12.72 39.87
CA ALA A 470 -8.20 13.83 38.93
C ALA A 470 -7.01 14.79 38.98
N VAL A 471 -6.44 15.09 37.81
CA VAL A 471 -5.32 16.02 37.68
C VAL A 471 -5.79 17.46 37.98
N SER A 472 -5.05 18.18 38.83
CA SER A 472 -5.30 19.61 39.06
C SER A 472 -4.65 20.47 37.98
N ARG A 473 -5.10 21.72 37.84
CA ARG A 473 -4.52 22.68 36.87
C ARG A 473 -3.04 22.96 37.13
N GLU A 474 -2.62 23.08 38.39
CA GLU A 474 -1.20 23.27 38.73
C GLU A 474 -0.34 22.03 38.46
N GLN A 475 -0.90 20.81 38.68
CA GLN A 475 -0.22 19.56 38.30
C GLN A 475 -0.10 19.42 36.78
N MET A 476 -1.15 19.80 36.05
CA MET A 476 -1.13 19.84 34.58
C MET A 476 0.00 20.74 34.07
N ALA A 477 0.13 21.95 34.60
CA ALA A 477 1.17 22.89 34.18
C ALA A 477 2.57 22.30 34.40
N VAL A 478 2.82 21.72 35.58
CA VAL A 478 4.11 21.08 35.89
C VAL A 478 4.42 19.92 34.94
N MET A 479 3.46 19.03 34.72
CA MET A 479 3.67 17.89 33.83
C MET A 479 3.89 18.32 32.37
N MET A 480 3.11 19.28 31.87
CA MET A 480 3.27 19.78 30.50
C MET A 480 4.59 20.53 30.31
N MET A 481 4.99 21.37 31.26
CA MET A 481 6.25 22.13 31.12
C MET A 481 7.48 21.24 31.22
N ARG A 482 7.45 20.20 32.08
CA ARG A 482 8.51 19.18 32.08
C ARG A 482 8.57 18.41 30.78
N ALA A 483 7.42 18.07 30.20
CA ALA A 483 7.36 17.42 28.89
C ALA A 483 7.93 18.31 27.79
N TYR A 484 7.56 19.59 27.78
CA TYR A 484 8.07 20.58 26.83
C TYR A 484 9.59 20.79 26.94
N ALA A 485 10.13 20.79 28.16
CA ALA A 485 11.56 20.92 28.40
C ALA A 485 12.40 19.77 27.80
N ILE A 486 11.83 18.58 27.61
CA ILE A 486 12.52 17.45 26.93
C ILE A 486 12.80 17.79 25.47
N SER A 487 11.97 18.63 24.84
CA SER A 487 12.21 19.15 23.49
C SER A 487 13.33 20.20 23.43
N GLY A 488 14.04 20.45 24.54
CA GLY A 488 15.15 21.40 24.61
C GLY A 488 14.72 22.86 24.70
N MET A 489 13.43 23.12 24.92
CA MET A 489 12.84 24.46 24.92
C MET A 489 12.33 24.81 26.31
N VAL A 490 12.69 25.99 26.83
CA VAL A 490 12.16 26.53 28.07
C VAL A 490 11.77 27.98 27.81
N PRO A 491 10.47 28.34 27.92
CA PRO A 491 10.05 29.72 27.71
C PRO A 491 10.50 30.60 28.90
N GLU A 492 11.00 31.78 28.59
CA GLU A 492 11.15 32.85 29.58
C GLU A 492 9.77 33.31 30.07
N PHE A 493 9.66 33.72 31.33
CA PHE A 493 8.39 34.11 31.94
C PHE A 493 8.56 35.25 32.95
N GLU A 494 7.49 36.01 33.17
CA GLU A 494 7.38 36.99 34.27
C GLU A 494 6.52 36.41 35.42
N GLU A 495 6.91 36.67 36.66
CA GLU A 495 6.36 35.98 37.86
C GLU A 495 4.96 36.43 38.33
N LYS A 496 4.35 37.50 37.79
CA LYS A 496 3.06 38.00 38.30
C LYS A 496 2.04 38.19 37.21
N SER A 497 1.04 37.30 37.18
CA SER A 497 0.07 37.27 36.09
C SER A 497 -1.34 36.81 36.47
N PHE A 498 -1.60 36.39 37.72
CA PHE A 498 -2.92 35.92 38.16
C PHE A 498 -3.36 36.57 39.49
N LYS A 499 -4.67 36.75 39.69
CA LYS A 499 -5.22 37.29 40.96
C LYS A 499 -5.22 36.30 42.12
N ASP A 500 -5.13 35.00 41.84
CA ASP A 500 -5.05 33.93 42.84
C ASP A 500 -3.65 33.30 42.91
N GLU A 501 -2.62 34.11 42.63
CA GLU A 501 -1.20 33.74 42.69
C GLU A 501 -0.80 33.08 44.03
N ASP A 502 -1.34 33.59 45.14
CA ASP A 502 -1.05 33.08 46.49
C ASP A 502 -1.64 31.67 46.74
N ARG A 503 -2.54 31.21 45.87
CA ARG A 503 -3.11 29.84 45.95
C ARG A 503 -2.31 28.82 45.14
N ILE A 504 -1.38 29.27 44.29
CA ILE A 504 -0.53 28.39 43.50
C ILE A 504 0.55 27.84 44.43
N ALA A 505 0.68 26.51 44.48
CA ALA A 505 1.72 25.90 45.30
C ALA A 505 3.12 26.26 44.79
N ASP A 506 4.09 26.47 45.69
CA ASP A 506 5.43 26.94 45.33
C ASP A 506 6.14 26.01 44.33
N TRP A 507 5.92 24.69 44.45
CA TRP A 507 6.48 23.70 43.52
C TRP A 507 5.90 23.78 42.09
N ALA A 508 4.74 24.42 41.92
CA ALA A 508 4.08 24.59 40.63
C ALA A 508 4.27 25.99 40.02
N ARG A 509 4.61 26.99 40.84
CA ARG A 509 4.62 28.42 40.46
C ARG A 509 5.36 28.68 39.15
N SER A 510 6.60 28.22 39.04
CA SER A 510 7.40 28.43 37.83
C SER A 510 6.76 27.80 36.59
N ALA A 511 6.25 26.57 36.69
CA ALA A 511 5.62 25.90 35.56
C ALA A 511 4.31 26.56 35.13
N VAL A 512 3.53 27.10 36.08
CA VAL A 512 2.30 27.84 35.76
C VAL A 512 2.61 29.10 34.95
N HIS A 513 3.61 29.88 35.37
CA HIS A 513 4.01 31.08 34.64
C HIS A 513 4.62 30.78 33.28
N GLN A 514 5.45 29.73 33.18
CA GLN A 514 5.97 29.25 31.88
C GLN A 514 4.84 28.83 30.94
N ALA A 515 3.86 28.07 31.43
CA ALA A 515 2.73 27.63 30.63
C ALA A 515 1.87 28.82 30.16
N LYS A 516 1.72 29.87 30.97
CA LYS A 516 1.08 31.12 30.55
C LYS A 516 1.90 31.85 29.48
N ALA A 517 3.20 32.05 29.70
CA ALA A 517 4.09 32.74 28.77
C ALA A 517 4.17 32.04 27.40
N LEU A 518 4.07 30.70 27.40
CA LEU A 518 4.01 29.89 26.18
C LEU A 518 2.67 30.00 25.43
N GLY A 519 1.65 30.61 26.04
CA GLY A 519 0.27 30.61 25.52
C GLY A 519 -0.39 29.24 25.58
N LEU A 520 0.13 28.31 26.39
CA LEU A 520 -0.46 26.97 26.55
C LEU A 520 -1.83 27.07 27.24
N ILE A 521 -1.91 27.92 28.25
CA ILE A 521 -3.13 28.24 28.97
C ILE A 521 -3.60 29.61 28.48
N ASP A 522 -4.70 29.64 27.72
CA ASP A 522 -5.35 30.88 27.35
C ASP A 522 -6.31 31.30 28.46
N ASP A 523 -5.98 32.37 29.15
CA ASP A 523 -6.76 32.97 30.23
C ASP A 523 -7.17 34.42 29.94
N ALA A 524 -7.19 34.83 28.67
CA ALA A 524 -7.45 36.22 28.26
C ALA A 524 -8.70 36.84 28.91
N ASP A 525 -9.72 36.02 29.21
CA ASP A 525 -10.98 36.44 29.85
C ASP A 525 -11.05 36.16 31.36
N SER A 526 -10.10 35.41 31.95
CA SER A 526 -10.12 34.98 33.36
C SER A 526 -8.89 35.46 34.10
N VAL A 527 -9.09 36.40 35.04
CA VAL A 527 -7.98 36.87 35.89
C VAL A 527 -7.56 35.85 36.98
N LEU A 528 -8.14 34.64 36.98
CA LEU A 528 -7.88 33.58 37.96
C LEU A 528 -7.35 32.33 37.27
N PHE A 529 -6.27 31.74 37.79
CA PHE A 529 -5.70 30.47 37.34
C PHE A 529 -6.46 29.25 37.87
N ARG A 530 -6.95 29.31 39.12
CA ARG A 530 -7.64 28.23 39.85
C ARG A 530 -6.77 26.96 40.03
N PRO A 531 -5.65 27.02 40.74
CA PRO A 531 -4.63 25.96 40.76
C PRO A 531 -5.14 24.57 41.16
N SER A 532 -6.02 24.50 42.16
CA SER A 532 -6.57 23.23 42.67
C SER A 532 -7.78 22.70 41.89
N ALA A 533 -8.31 23.47 40.92
CA ALA A 533 -9.44 23.01 40.12
C ALA A 533 -9.05 21.77 39.31
N LYS A 534 -10.01 20.85 39.16
CA LYS A 534 -9.81 19.61 38.41
C LYS A 534 -10.01 19.87 36.94
N LEU A 535 -9.11 19.31 36.13
CA LEU A 535 -9.14 19.49 34.68
C LEU A 535 -10.22 18.60 34.06
N THR A 536 -11.14 19.17 33.30
CA THR A 536 -12.11 18.40 32.52
C THR A 536 -11.47 17.84 31.25
N ARG A 537 -12.11 16.85 30.64
CA ARG A 537 -11.65 16.28 29.36
C ARG A 537 -11.67 17.29 28.22
N SER A 538 -12.62 18.22 28.20
CA SER A 538 -12.68 19.27 27.18
C SER A 538 -11.61 20.34 27.36
N GLU A 539 -11.31 20.74 28.61
CA GLU A 539 -10.17 21.62 28.90
C GLU A 539 -8.84 20.96 28.53
N ALA A 540 -8.68 19.67 28.86
CA ALA A 540 -7.52 18.89 28.44
C ALA A 540 -7.34 18.88 26.92
N ALA A 541 -8.43 18.75 26.18
CA ALA A 541 -8.38 18.75 24.73
C ALA A 541 -7.82 20.07 24.20
N VAL A 542 -8.25 21.20 24.76
CA VAL A 542 -7.72 22.52 24.39
C VAL A 542 -6.23 22.62 24.73
N ILE A 543 -5.82 22.23 25.94
CA ILE A 543 -4.40 22.28 26.36
C ILE A 543 -3.50 21.46 25.42
N PHE A 544 -3.88 20.24 25.07
CA PHE A 544 -3.07 19.42 24.17
C PHE A 544 -3.10 19.92 22.72
N ALA A 545 -4.23 20.44 22.24
CA ALA A 545 -4.29 21.06 20.92
C ALA A 545 -3.36 22.28 20.83
N ASN A 546 -3.38 23.15 21.84
CA ASN A 546 -2.47 24.29 21.93
C ASN A 546 -1.00 23.82 21.97
N MET A 547 -0.68 22.76 22.72
CA MET A 547 0.68 22.21 22.75
C MET A 547 1.12 21.71 21.37
N LEU A 548 0.25 21.03 20.62
CA LEU A 548 0.56 20.63 19.25
C LEU A 548 0.88 21.84 18.37
N ASP A 549 0.08 22.91 18.44
CA ASP A 549 0.36 24.14 17.69
C ASP A 549 1.68 24.81 18.09
N ILE A 550 2.05 24.75 19.37
CA ILE A 550 3.33 25.26 19.86
C ILE A 550 4.48 24.45 19.29
N LEU A 551 4.38 23.12 19.31
CA LEU A 551 5.41 22.21 18.78
C LEU A 551 5.56 22.36 17.26
N ASP A 552 4.44 22.45 16.53
CA ASP A 552 4.42 22.64 15.07
C ASP A 552 5.14 23.94 14.70
N ARG A 553 4.81 25.07 15.34
CA ARG A 553 5.50 26.37 15.12
C ARG A 553 6.98 26.35 15.47
N ALA A 554 7.36 25.58 16.49
CA ALA A 554 8.75 25.47 16.90
C ALA A 554 9.57 24.65 15.89
N ALA A 555 8.98 23.60 15.30
CA ALA A 555 9.59 22.82 14.23
C ALA A 555 9.81 23.65 12.96
N GLU A 556 8.82 24.47 12.56
CA GLU A 556 8.93 25.37 11.40
C GLU A 556 10.10 26.36 11.54
N LYS A 557 10.27 26.98 12.72
CA LYS A 557 11.38 27.90 12.98
C LYS A 557 12.76 27.23 13.02
N GLY A 558 12.80 25.93 13.33
CA GLY A 558 14.02 25.14 13.34
C GLY A 558 14.50 24.74 11.93
N GLU A 559 13.58 24.51 10.99
CA GLU A 559 13.90 24.23 9.57
C GLU A 559 14.40 25.48 8.83
N ASP A 560 13.97 26.70 9.21
CA ASP A 560 14.45 27.95 8.60
C ASP A 560 15.82 28.44 9.14
N ALA A 561 16.31 27.85 10.24
CA ALA A 561 17.57 28.21 10.89
C ALA A 561 18.74 27.24 10.59
N ALA A 562 18.47 26.16 9.85
CA ALA A 562 19.44 25.17 9.38
C ALA A 562 19.68 25.31 7.88
#